data_AF-A6MKY2-F1
#
_entry.id   AF-A6MKY2-F1
#
_cell.length_a   1.000
_cell.length_b   1.000
_cell.length_c   1.000
_cell.angle_alpha   90.00
_cell.angle_beta   90.00
_cell.angle_gamma   90.00
#
_symmetry.space_group_name_H-M   'P 1'
#
loop_
_entity.id
_entity.type
_entity.pdbx_description
1 polymer ?
#
loop_
_entity_poly.entity_id
_entity_poly.type
_entity_poly.pdbx_seq_one_letter_code
_entity_poly.pdbx_strand_id
1 'polypeptide(L)'
;VGFTLFQTHDNREHLAMMERILGPIPSRMIRKTRKQKYFYRGRLDWDENTSAGRYVRENCKPLRRYLTSEAEEHHQLFDLIESMLEYEPAKRLTLGEALQHPFFSRLRAEPPNKLWDSSRDISR
;
A
#
# COMPACT_ATOMS: atom_id res chain seq x y z
N VAL A 1 9.95 -16.56 1.01
CA VAL A 1 9.93 -16.02 -0.37
C VAL A 1 8.85 -14.96 -0.44
N GLY A 2 9.10 -13.80 -1.06
CA GLY A 2 8.11 -12.72 -1.22
C GLY A 2 7.52 -12.68 -2.63
N PHE A 3 6.41 -11.96 -2.80
CA PHE A 3 5.73 -11.72 -4.08
C PHE A 3 5.18 -10.29 -4.13
N THR A 4 4.79 -9.80 -5.30
CA THR A 4 4.23 -8.43 -5.43
C THR A 4 2.76 -8.40 -5.03
N LEU A 5 2.34 -7.34 -4.33
CA LEU A 5 0.94 -7.20 -3.88
C LEU A 5 -0.03 -7.00 -5.06
N PHE A 6 0.41 -6.27 -6.09
CA PHE A 6 -0.37 -5.95 -7.28
C PHE A 6 0.34 -6.45 -8.55
N GLN A 7 0.08 -7.71 -8.90
CA GLN A 7 0.67 -8.38 -10.06
C GLN A 7 -0.18 -8.15 -11.33
N THR A 8 -0.14 -6.94 -11.89
CA THR A 8 -0.87 -6.61 -13.14
C THR A 8 -0.17 -5.51 -13.95
N HIS A 9 -0.53 -5.42 -15.23
CA HIS A 9 -0.14 -4.34 -16.15
C HIS A 9 -1.35 -3.60 -16.76
N ASP A 10 -2.59 -3.94 -16.39
CA ASP A 10 -3.79 -3.23 -16.82
C ASP A 10 -4.34 -2.30 -15.72
N ASN A 11 -4.69 -1.07 -16.08
CA ASN A 11 -5.13 -0.07 -15.11
C ASN A 11 -6.47 -0.42 -14.45
N ARG A 12 -7.41 -1.03 -15.17
CA ARG A 12 -8.73 -1.35 -14.61
C ARG A 12 -8.62 -2.56 -13.68
N GLU A 13 -7.86 -3.57 -14.09
CA GLU A 13 -7.51 -4.71 -13.24
C GLU A 13 -6.78 -4.26 -11.97
N HIS A 14 -5.82 -3.34 -12.07
CA HIS A 14 -5.11 -2.80 -10.91
C HIS A 14 -6.07 -2.13 -9.92
N LEU A 15 -7.01 -1.30 -10.40
CA LEU A 15 -8.04 -0.71 -9.53
C LEU A 15 -8.93 -1.78 -8.88
N ALA A 16 -9.24 -2.88 -9.59
CA ALA A 16 -10.01 -3.99 -9.04
C ALA A 16 -9.24 -4.75 -7.95
N MET A 17 -7.93 -4.98 -8.15
CA MET A 17 -7.05 -5.56 -7.14
C MET A 17 -6.98 -4.67 -5.89
N MET A 18 -6.87 -3.34 -6.07
CA MET A 18 -6.92 -2.38 -4.97
C MET A 18 -8.24 -2.48 -4.21
N GLU A 19 -9.40 -2.45 -4.90
CA GLU A 19 -10.70 -2.55 -4.22
C GLU A 19 -10.86 -3.86 -3.44
N ARG A 20 -10.30 -4.95 -3.97
CA ARG A 20 -10.34 -6.27 -3.32
C ARG A 20 -9.44 -6.35 -2.08
N ILE A 21 -8.28 -5.71 -2.11
CA ILE A 21 -7.27 -5.78 -1.04
C ILE A 21 -7.53 -4.73 0.06
N LEU A 22 -7.85 -3.51 -0.33
CA LEU A 22 -7.92 -2.33 0.54
C LEU A 22 -9.35 -1.84 0.81
N GLY A 23 -10.34 -2.39 0.11
CA GLY A 23 -11.72 -1.91 0.17
C GLY A 23 -12.02 -0.82 -0.87
N PRO A 24 -13.24 -0.27 -0.89
CA PRO A 24 -13.75 0.55 -2.00
C PRO A 24 -12.96 1.86 -2.20
N ILE A 25 -12.79 2.28 -3.45
CA ILE A 25 -12.13 3.55 -3.76
C ILE A 25 -13.00 4.73 -3.27
N PRO A 26 -12.44 5.72 -2.56
CA PRO A 26 -13.20 6.87 -2.06
C PRO A 26 -13.93 7.62 -3.18
N SER A 27 -15.24 7.85 -3.01
CA SER A 27 -16.07 8.49 -4.04
C SER A 27 -15.56 9.89 -4.45
N ARG A 28 -14.88 10.59 -3.54
CA ARG A 28 -14.24 11.89 -3.85
C ARG A 28 -13.19 11.75 -4.95
N MET A 29 -12.38 10.69 -4.94
CA MET A 29 -11.39 10.42 -5.97
C MET A 29 -12.04 10.02 -7.29
N ILE A 30 -13.08 9.17 -7.23
CA ILE A 30 -13.87 8.75 -8.40
C ILE A 30 -14.49 9.96 -9.11
N ARG A 31 -15.07 10.91 -8.36
CA ARG A 31 -15.66 12.13 -8.94
C ARG A 31 -14.61 13.09 -9.52
N LYS A 32 -13.39 13.12 -8.96
CA LYS A 32 -12.34 14.08 -9.34
C LYS A 32 -11.52 13.62 -10.56
N THR A 33 -11.41 12.32 -10.82
CA THR A 33 -10.55 11.80 -11.89
C THR A 33 -11.08 12.12 -13.29
N ARG A 34 -10.17 12.38 -14.25
CA ARG A 34 -10.51 12.48 -15.68
C ARG A 34 -10.71 11.12 -16.34
N LYS A 35 -10.31 10.02 -15.68
CA LYS A 35 -10.38 8.64 -16.21
C LYS A 35 -11.74 7.99 -15.92
N GLN A 36 -12.83 8.70 -16.22
CA GLN A 36 -14.20 8.24 -15.93
C GLN A 36 -14.56 6.91 -16.62
N LYS A 37 -13.87 6.54 -17.71
CA LYS A 37 -14.05 5.24 -18.41
C LYS A 37 -13.83 3.98 -17.57
N TYR A 38 -13.26 4.11 -16.37
CA TYR A 38 -13.08 3.00 -15.43
C TYR A 38 -14.23 2.87 -14.44
N PHE A 39 -15.15 3.84 -14.38
CA PHE A 39 -16.17 3.92 -13.36
C PHE A 39 -17.56 4.06 -13.99
N TYR A 40 -18.53 3.39 -13.41
CA TYR A 40 -19.94 3.51 -13.78
C TYR A 40 -20.78 3.68 -12.51
N ARG A 41 -21.65 4.70 -12.51
CA ARG A 41 -22.51 5.05 -11.35
C ARG A 41 -21.74 5.20 -10.03
N GLY A 42 -20.52 5.76 -10.09
CA GLY A 42 -19.70 6.04 -8.91
C GLY A 42 -19.00 4.83 -8.30
N ARG A 43 -18.97 3.69 -8.99
CA ARG A 43 -18.22 2.48 -8.62
C ARG A 43 -17.29 2.06 -9.74
N LEU A 44 -16.29 1.24 -9.44
CA LEU A 44 -15.46 0.63 -10.47
C LEU A 44 -16.33 -0.19 -11.42
N ASP A 45 -16.21 0.05 -12.72
CA ASP A 45 -16.89 -0.71 -13.75
C ASP A 45 -16.09 -1.99 -14.02
N TRP A 46 -16.37 -3.03 -13.21
CA TRP A 46 -15.63 -4.29 -13.19
C TRP A 46 -16.57 -5.49 -13.20
N ASP A 47 -16.38 -6.39 -14.16
CA ASP A 47 -17.12 -7.66 -14.24
C ASP A 47 -16.28 -8.79 -13.65
N GLU A 48 -16.72 -9.29 -12.50
CA GLU A 48 -16.06 -10.38 -11.78
C GLU A 48 -16.13 -11.73 -12.51
N ASN A 49 -17.04 -11.91 -13.46
CA ASN A 49 -17.25 -13.19 -14.15
C ASN A 49 -16.30 -13.41 -15.33
N THR A 50 -15.60 -12.37 -15.75
CA THR A 50 -14.54 -12.45 -16.77
C THR A 50 -13.34 -13.26 -16.27
N SER A 51 -12.45 -13.67 -17.18
CA SER A 51 -11.20 -14.34 -16.80
C SER A 51 -10.33 -13.48 -15.87
N ALA A 52 -10.23 -12.17 -16.13
CA ALA A 52 -9.54 -11.23 -15.26
C ALA A 52 -10.25 -11.05 -13.92
N GLY A 53 -11.59 -11.00 -13.93
CA GLY A 53 -12.41 -10.97 -12.72
C GLY A 53 -12.18 -12.19 -11.81
N ARG A 54 -12.15 -13.40 -12.39
CA ARG A 54 -11.78 -14.62 -11.66
C ARG A 54 -10.36 -14.57 -11.11
N TYR A 55 -9.39 -14.15 -11.92
CA TYR A 55 -8.00 -13.98 -11.48
C TYR A 55 -7.89 -13.08 -10.25
N VAL A 56 -8.51 -11.89 -10.28
CA VAL A 56 -8.51 -10.96 -9.13
C VAL A 56 -9.16 -11.61 -7.91
N ARG A 57 -10.32 -12.29 -8.05
CA ARG A 57 -11.01 -12.91 -6.92
C ARG A 57 -10.20 -14.03 -6.25
N GLU A 58 -9.49 -14.82 -7.04
CA GLU A 58 -8.72 -15.97 -6.56
C GLU A 58 -7.38 -15.55 -5.94
N ASN A 59 -6.72 -14.53 -6.50
CA ASN A 59 -5.36 -14.13 -6.11
C ASN A 59 -5.33 -12.95 -5.13
N CYS A 60 -6.38 -12.12 -5.09
CA CYS A 60 -6.48 -10.98 -4.19
C CYS A 60 -7.42 -11.24 -3.03
N LYS A 61 -6.91 -10.99 -1.82
CA LYS A 61 -7.65 -11.12 -0.56
C LYS A 61 -7.53 -9.80 0.22
N PRO A 62 -8.45 -9.48 1.15
CA PRO A 62 -8.28 -8.33 2.04
C PRO A 62 -6.90 -8.36 2.70
N LEU A 63 -6.24 -7.21 2.82
CA LEU A 63 -4.82 -7.11 3.16
C LEU A 63 -4.44 -7.92 4.42
N ARG A 64 -5.23 -7.83 5.49
CA ARG A 64 -4.97 -8.59 6.74
C ARG A 64 -5.00 -10.11 6.58
N ARG A 65 -5.58 -10.66 5.51
CA ARG A 65 -5.52 -12.11 5.23
C ARG A 65 -4.15 -12.59 4.74
N TYR A 66 -3.21 -11.68 4.49
CA TYR A 66 -1.81 -12.02 4.20
C TYR A 66 -0.95 -12.09 5.48
N LEU A 67 -1.52 -11.87 6.67
CA LEU A 67 -0.85 -12.15 7.94
C LEU A 67 -0.46 -13.63 8.02
N THR A 68 0.78 -13.88 8.44
CA THR A 68 1.33 -15.23 8.65
C THR A 68 1.42 -15.61 10.12
N SER A 69 1.17 -14.66 11.02
CA SER A 69 1.25 -14.79 12.47
C SER A 69 0.31 -13.78 13.13
N GLU A 70 -0.29 -14.17 14.25
CA GLU A 70 -1.13 -13.31 15.09
C GLU A 70 -0.34 -12.56 16.17
N ALA A 71 0.99 -12.65 16.13
CA ALA A 71 1.85 -11.88 17.01
C ALA A 71 1.65 -10.37 16.80
N GLU A 72 1.72 -9.60 17.88
CA GLU A 72 1.47 -8.15 17.86
C GLU A 72 2.36 -7.42 16.84
N GLU A 73 3.62 -7.83 16.68
CA GLU A 73 4.55 -7.22 15.72
C GLU A 73 4.11 -7.37 14.26
N HIS A 74 3.44 -8.47 13.91
CA HIS A 74 2.87 -8.68 12.58
C HIS A 74 1.64 -7.78 12.37
N HIS A 75 0.80 -7.62 13.41
CA HIS A 75 -0.32 -6.67 13.37
C HIS A 75 0.18 -5.23 13.23
N GLN A 76 1.24 -4.84 13.94
CA GLN A 76 1.87 -3.53 13.81
C GLN A 76 2.49 -3.30 12.42
N LEU A 77 3.09 -4.33 11.82
CA LEU A 77 3.57 -4.25 10.44
C LEU A 77 2.42 -3.97 9.46
N PHE A 78 1.32 -4.72 9.58
CA PHE A 78 0.18 -4.55 8.69
C PHE A 78 -0.57 -3.23 8.91
N ASP A 79 -0.61 -2.71 10.14
CA ASP A 79 -1.11 -1.38 10.45
C ASP A 79 -0.31 -0.27 9.74
N LEU A 80 1.02 -0.39 9.75
CA LEU A 80 1.91 0.49 9.01
C LEU A 80 1.66 0.42 7.50
N ILE A 81 1.57 -0.80 6.95
CA ILE A 81 1.33 -1.01 5.51
C ILE A 81 -0.04 -0.46 5.09
N GLU A 82 -1.10 -0.71 5.86
CA GLU A 82 -2.45 -0.16 5.62
C GLU A 82 -2.41 1.37 5.56
N SER A 83 -1.73 1.99 6.52
CA SER A 83 -1.58 3.45 6.61
C SER A 83 -0.79 4.05 5.43
N MET A 84 0.18 3.31 4.90
CA MET A 84 0.94 3.69 3.70
C MET A 84 0.16 3.45 2.39
N LEU A 85 -0.78 2.51 2.38
CA LEU A 85 -1.61 2.15 1.23
C LEU A 85 -2.95 2.91 1.18
N GLU A 86 -3.15 3.90 2.05
CA GLU A 86 -4.32 4.79 2.02
C GLU A 86 -4.51 5.42 0.63
N TYR A 87 -5.75 5.36 0.14
CA TYR A 87 -6.13 5.83 -1.19
C TYR A 87 -5.92 7.32 -1.34
N GLU A 88 -6.40 8.11 -0.37
CA GLU A 88 -6.33 9.56 -0.45
C GLU A 88 -4.93 10.04 -0.07
N PRO A 89 -4.13 10.62 -0.99
CA PRO A 89 -2.73 10.94 -0.68
C PRO A 89 -2.57 11.94 0.47
N ALA A 90 -3.59 12.78 0.71
CA ALA A 90 -3.61 13.75 1.81
C ALA A 90 -3.88 13.10 3.19
N LYS A 91 -4.36 11.86 3.24
CA LYS A 91 -4.56 11.07 4.46
C LYS A 91 -3.50 9.99 4.66
N ARG A 92 -2.71 9.72 3.61
CA ARG A 92 -1.67 8.70 3.62
C ARG A 92 -0.56 9.09 4.57
N LEU A 93 -0.11 8.11 5.35
CA LEU A 93 0.98 8.26 6.30
C LEU A 93 2.23 8.81 5.60
N THR A 94 2.80 9.88 6.16
CA THR A 94 4.06 10.43 5.69
C THR A 94 5.23 9.60 6.21
N LEU A 95 6.41 9.71 5.57
CA LEU A 95 7.61 9.01 6.06
C LEU A 95 8.06 9.49 7.44
N GLY A 96 7.87 10.79 7.75
CA GLY A 96 8.20 11.33 9.07
C GLY A 96 7.34 10.72 10.18
N GLU A 97 6.03 10.58 9.95
CA GLU A 97 5.11 9.88 10.86
C GLU A 97 5.41 8.38 10.93
N ALA A 98 5.73 7.76 9.79
CA ALA A 98 6.06 6.34 9.72
C ALA A 98 7.28 5.97 10.59
N LEU A 99 8.31 6.83 10.66
CA LEU A 99 9.48 6.60 11.53
C LEU A 99 9.12 6.58 13.03
N GLN A 100 7.98 7.18 13.41
CA GLN A 100 7.48 7.18 14.79
C GLN A 100 6.46 6.05 15.04
N HIS A 101 6.21 5.17 14.06
CA HIS A 101 5.21 4.12 14.17
C HIS A 101 5.62 3.04 15.21
N PRO A 102 4.66 2.50 16.01
CA PRO A 102 4.95 1.47 17.03
C PRO A 102 5.73 0.26 16.51
N PHE A 103 5.50 -0.12 15.25
CA PHE A 103 6.25 -1.19 14.57
C PHE A 103 7.78 -1.03 14.67
N PHE A 104 8.30 0.20 14.59
CA PHE A 104 9.74 0.47 14.67
C PHE A 104 10.26 0.68 16.10
N SER A 105 9.41 0.68 17.12
CA SER A 105 9.83 0.92 18.51
C SER A 105 10.81 -0.13 19.04
N ARG A 106 10.80 -1.33 18.45
CA ARG A 106 11.71 -2.44 18.81
C ARG A 106 13.06 -2.38 18.09
N LEU A 107 13.19 -1.55 17.05
CA LEU A 107 14.50 -1.27 16.47
C LEU A 107 15.27 -0.50 17.54
N ARG A 108 16.33 -1.11 18.07
CA ARG A 108 17.27 -0.40 18.93
C ARG A 108 17.69 0.83 18.16
N ALA A 109 17.31 2.02 18.64
CA ALA A 109 17.94 3.23 18.17
C ALA A 109 19.45 2.99 18.35
N GLU A 110 20.20 2.92 17.25
CA GLU A 110 21.64 3.00 17.39
C GLU A 110 21.89 4.27 18.22
N PRO A 111 22.69 4.19 19.31
CA PRO A 111 23.13 5.42 19.95
C PRO A 111 23.69 6.30 18.84
N PRO A 112 23.41 7.62 18.81
CA PRO A 112 23.90 8.50 17.76
C PRO A 112 25.43 8.43 17.75
N ASN A 113 25.98 7.52 16.95
CA ASN A 113 27.39 7.25 16.89
C ASN A 113 27.96 8.37 16.03
N LYS A 114 28.43 9.38 16.77
CA LYS A 114 29.68 10.10 16.57
C LYS A 114 30.22 10.15 15.14
N LEU A 115 30.29 11.39 14.64
CA LEU A 115 31.24 11.86 13.64
C LEU A 115 31.21 11.10 12.30
N TRP A 116 30.31 11.52 11.41
CA TRP A 116 30.73 11.67 10.01
C TRP A 116 31.56 12.96 9.94
N ASP A 117 32.78 12.89 10.46
CA ASP A 117 33.78 13.94 10.31
C ASP A 117 34.15 14.01 8.82
N SER A 118 33.92 15.19 8.26
CA SER A 118 34.71 15.90 7.27
C SER A 118 35.65 15.10 6.36
N SER A 119 35.55 15.43 5.07
CA SER A 119 36.57 15.22 4.02
C SER A 119 36.32 14.03 3.09
N ARG A 120 35.38 14.22 2.15
CA ARG A 120 35.56 13.74 0.79
C ARG A 120 35.81 14.94 -0.09
N ASP A 121 37.07 15.35 -0.09
CA ASP A 121 37.66 16.19 -1.13
C ASP A 121 37.46 15.47 -2.47
N ILE A 122 36.54 15.97 -3.32
CA ILE A 122 36.36 15.49 -4.69
C ILE A 122 37.14 16.45 -5.59
N SER A 123 38.45 16.26 -5.60
CA SER A 123 39.34 16.81 -6.62
C SER A 123 40.03 15.65 -7.33
N ARG A 124 39.49 15.27 -8.50
CA ARG A 124 40.21 14.84 -9.71
C ARG A 124 39.24 14.46 -10.82
#